data_AF-A0A7X9FC11-F1
#
_entry.id   AF-A0A7X9FC11-F1
#
_cell.length_a   1.000
_cell.length_b   1.000
_cell.length_c   1.000
_cell.angle_alpha   90.00
_cell.angle_beta   90.00
_cell.angle_gamma   90.00
#
_symmetry.space_group_name_H-M   'P 1'
#
loop_
_entity.id
_entity.type
_entity.pdbx_description
1 polymer ?
#
loop_
_entity_poly.entity_id
_entity_poly.type
_entity_poly.pdbx_seq_one_letter_code
_entity_poly.pdbx_strand_id
1 'polypeptide(L)'
;MTWTSGGYEGYTCGIAISESGKLAGPWKQQDEPLYKNDGGHGMFFKTFDGKIMLILHSPNNSNSRPVMLEMEDTGETLKVVREFKGS
;
A
#
# COMPACT_ATOMS: atom_id res chain seq x y z
N MET A 1 0.71 -1.38 -9.12
CA MET A 1 -0.37 -0.38 -8.99
C MET A 1 -0.99 -0.54 -7.62
N THR A 2 -1.03 0.51 -6.81
CA THR A 2 -1.85 0.54 -5.59
C THR A 2 -3.30 0.84 -5.96
N TRP A 3 -4.23 0.27 -5.21
CA TRP A 3 -5.64 0.59 -5.31
C TRP A 3 -6.32 0.38 -3.96
N THR A 4 -7.58 0.80 -3.83
CA THR A 4 -8.31 0.71 -2.56
C THR A 4 -9.77 0.43 -2.82
N SER A 5 -10.38 -0.39 -1.96
CA SER A 5 -11.80 -0.74 -1.97
C SER A 5 -12.29 -1.07 -0.55
N GLY A 6 -13.56 -1.37 -0.39
CA GLY A 6 -14.09 -1.97 0.84
C GLY A 6 -13.69 -3.44 0.95
N GLY A 7 -13.21 -3.84 2.13
CA GLY A 7 -12.94 -5.22 2.53
C GLY A 7 -13.65 -5.58 3.84
N TYR A 8 -13.36 -6.75 4.39
CA TYR A 8 -14.02 -7.26 5.61
C TYR A 8 -13.81 -6.37 6.84
N GLU A 9 -12.65 -5.73 6.97
CA GLU A 9 -12.27 -4.88 8.10
C GLU A 9 -12.43 -3.36 7.79
N GLY A 10 -13.14 -3.01 6.71
CA GLY A 10 -13.35 -1.63 6.27
C GLY A 10 -12.55 -1.27 5.01
N TYR A 11 -12.18 0.00 4.87
CA TYR A 11 -11.40 0.48 3.74
C TYR A 11 -10.03 -0.24 3.69
N THR A 12 -9.68 -0.80 2.53
CA THR A 12 -8.56 -1.75 2.39
C THR A 12 -7.72 -1.39 1.17
N CYS A 13 -6.40 -1.27 1.34
CA CYS A 13 -5.46 -0.98 0.28
C CYS A 13 -4.80 -2.26 -0.25
N GLY A 14 -4.94 -2.51 -1.55
CA GLY A 14 -4.32 -3.63 -2.26
C GLY A 14 -3.23 -3.18 -3.25
N ILE A 15 -2.53 -4.16 -3.80
CA ILE A 15 -1.56 -3.98 -4.88
C ILE A 15 -1.79 -5.01 -6.00
N ALA A 16 -1.62 -4.55 -7.23
CA ALA A 16 -1.58 -5.39 -8.43
C ALA A 16 -0.27 -5.19 -9.19
N ILE A 17 0.29 -6.27 -9.71
CA ILE A 17 1.51 -6.28 -10.53
C ILE A 17 1.13 -6.61 -11.98
N SER A 18 1.69 -5.86 -12.95
CA SER A 18 1.46 -6.16 -14.37
C SER A 18 2.44 -7.24 -14.82
N GLU A 19 1.93 -8.42 -15.17
CA GLU A 19 2.77 -9.55 -15.60
C GLU A 19 3.46 -9.28 -16.94
N SER A 20 2.89 -8.40 -17.77
CA SER A 20 3.47 -8.02 -19.06
C SER A 20 4.40 -6.80 -18.98
N GLY A 21 4.45 -6.12 -17.82
CA GLY A 21 5.10 -4.82 -17.67
C GLY A 21 4.40 -3.65 -18.39
N LYS A 22 3.25 -3.89 -19.05
CA LYS A 22 2.47 -2.86 -19.75
C LYS A 22 1.35 -2.33 -18.87
N LEU A 23 0.96 -1.06 -19.10
CA LEU A 23 -0.17 -0.44 -18.40
C LEU A 23 -1.50 -1.19 -18.60
N ALA A 24 -1.69 -1.78 -19.79
CA ALA A 24 -2.89 -2.56 -20.11
C ALA A 24 -3.03 -3.88 -19.31
N GLY A 25 -2.00 -4.29 -18.56
CA GLY A 25 -1.98 -5.57 -17.85
C GLY A 25 -1.56 -6.75 -18.75
N PRO A 26 -1.92 -8.00 -18.39
CA PRO A 26 -2.82 -8.38 -17.30
C PRO A 26 -2.28 -8.00 -15.92
N TRP A 27 -3.19 -7.67 -15.01
CA TRP A 27 -2.87 -7.27 -13.64
C TRP A 27 -3.16 -8.42 -12.68
N LYS A 28 -2.10 -8.97 -12.08
CA LYS A 28 -2.20 -9.98 -11.03
C LYS A 28 -2.33 -9.30 -9.68
N GLN A 29 -3.42 -9.58 -8.98
CA GLN A 29 -3.66 -9.08 -7.62
C GLN A 29 -2.81 -9.87 -6.63
N GLN A 30 -2.32 -9.21 -5.59
CA GLN A 30 -1.77 -9.89 -4.42
C GLN A 30 -2.92 -10.33 -3.49
N ASP A 31 -2.85 -11.56 -2.98
CA ASP A 31 -3.89 -12.13 -2.12
C ASP A 31 -4.03 -11.35 -0.80
N GLU A 32 -2.91 -11.01 -0.17
CA GLU A 32 -2.87 -10.24 1.07
C GLU A 32 -2.81 -8.73 0.79
N PRO A 33 -3.73 -7.92 1.37
CA PRO A 33 -3.72 -6.48 1.21
C PRO A 33 -2.49 -5.85 1.89
N LEU A 34 -2.09 -4.68 1.41
CA LEU A 34 -1.04 -3.88 2.06
C LEU A 34 -1.54 -3.27 3.37
N TYR A 35 -2.84 -2.99 3.48
CA TYR A 35 -3.44 -2.43 4.69
C TYR A 35 -4.93 -2.77 4.77
N LYS A 36 -5.39 -3.21 5.94
CA LYS A 36 -6.78 -3.65 6.17
C LYS A 36 -7.50 -2.95 7.33
N ASN A 37 -6.79 -2.12 8.09
CA ASN A 37 -7.34 -1.46 9.29
C ASN A 37 -8.10 -0.17 8.92
N ASP A 38 -9.14 -0.29 8.10
CA ASP A 38 -9.98 0.82 7.62
C ASP A 38 -9.18 2.01 7.04
N GLY A 39 -8.26 1.76 6.12
CA GLY A 39 -7.44 2.80 5.51
C GLY A 39 -7.03 2.48 4.08
N GLY A 40 -6.69 3.52 3.32
CA GLY A 40 -6.23 3.35 1.95
C GLY A 40 -6.02 4.67 1.22
N HIS A 41 -6.26 4.69 -0.09
CA HIS A 41 -5.76 5.73 -0.99
C HIS A 41 -4.23 5.83 -0.86
N GLY A 42 -3.56 4.68 -0.99
CA GLY A 42 -2.13 4.56 -0.76
C GLY A 42 -1.27 5.00 -1.95
N MET A 43 -0.21 5.75 -1.69
CA MET A 43 0.83 6.10 -2.67
C MET A 43 2.21 5.69 -2.18
N PHE A 44 3.05 5.19 -3.09
CA PHE A 44 4.46 4.93 -2.78
C PHE A 44 5.31 6.17 -2.98
N PHE A 45 6.34 6.32 -2.16
CA PHE A 45 7.41 7.30 -2.35
C PHE A 45 8.76 6.70 -1.92
N LYS A 46 9.85 7.36 -2.34
CA LYS A 46 11.19 7.05 -1.83
C LYS A 46 11.63 8.13 -0.86
N THR A 47 12.17 7.74 0.28
CA THR A 47 12.87 8.66 1.18
C THR A 47 14.15 9.19 0.55
N PHE A 48 14.77 10.20 1.17
CA PHE A 48 16.05 10.76 0.68
C PHE A 48 17.21 9.74 0.71
N ASP A 49 17.16 8.75 1.62
CA ASP A 49 18.11 7.63 1.68
C ASP A 49 17.69 6.43 0.81
N GLY A 50 16.63 6.56 0.00
CA GLY A 50 16.25 5.59 -1.02
C GLY A 50 15.32 4.46 -0.59
N LYS A 51 14.83 4.45 0.65
CA LYS A 51 13.86 3.44 1.15
C LYS A 51 12.50 3.66 0.53
N ILE A 52 11.79 2.56 0.25
CA ILE A 52 10.41 2.61 -0.27
C ILE A 52 9.45 2.71 0.91
N MET A 53 8.54 3.67 0.82
CA MET A 53 7.51 3.92 1.82
C MET A 53 6.13 3.93 1.15
N LEU A 54 5.11 3.46 1.86
CA LEU A 54 3.70 3.64 1.53
C LEU A 54 3.12 4.69 2.48
N ILE A 55 2.43 5.69 1.94
CA ILE A 55 1.60 6.64 2.71
C ILE A 55 0.13 6.39 2.38
N LEU A 56 -0.73 6.33 3.39
CA LEU A 56 -2.18 6.23 3.25
C LEU A 56 -2.91 6.94 4.40
N HIS A 57 -4.21 7.15 4.29
CA HIS A 57 -5.03 7.64 5.40
C HIS A 57 -5.73 6.49 6.13
N SER A 58 -5.85 6.59 7.46
CA SER A 58 -6.63 5.68 8.31
C SER A 58 -7.03 6.38 9.62
N PRO A 59 -8.23 6.15 10.18
CA PRO A 59 -9.34 5.39 9.60
C PRO A 59 -10.00 6.13 8.41
N ASN A 60 -10.98 5.52 7.74
CA ASN A 60 -11.71 6.13 6.62
C ASN A 60 -12.88 6.99 7.10
N ASN A 61 -12.58 7.96 7.97
CA ASN A 61 -13.56 8.92 8.53
C ASN A 61 -12.88 10.27 8.87
N SER A 62 -13.59 11.17 9.55
CA SER A 62 -13.10 12.51 9.91
C SER A 62 -11.90 12.52 10.87
N ASN A 63 -11.63 11.42 11.58
CA ASN A 63 -10.46 11.27 12.44
C ASN A 63 -9.22 10.75 11.70
N SER A 64 -9.26 10.68 10.37
CA SER A 64 -8.17 10.14 9.56
C SER A 64 -6.82 10.79 9.90
N ARG A 65 -5.79 9.96 9.98
CA ARG A 65 -4.40 10.36 10.15
C ARG A 65 -3.54 9.67 9.09
N PRO A 66 -2.42 10.29 8.71
CA PRO A 66 -1.44 9.63 7.84
C PRO A 66 -0.85 8.41 8.56
N VAL A 67 -0.81 7.29 7.85
CA VAL A 67 -0.07 6.10 8.25
C VAL A 67 1.04 5.89 7.22
N MET A 68 2.28 5.78 7.71
CA MET A 68 3.45 5.52 6.88
C MET A 68 3.96 4.11 7.16
N LEU A 69 4.11 3.31 6.11
CA LEU A 69 4.63 1.95 6.20
C LEU A 69 5.95 1.87 5.44
N GLU A 70 6.98 1.32 6.07
CA GLU A 70 8.20 0.93 5.40
C GLU A 70 7.93 -0.33 4.56
N MET A 71 8.39 -0.32 3.31
CA MET A 71 8.13 -1.36 2.33
C MET A 71 9.43 -2.04 1.90
N GLU A 72 9.34 -3.34 1.67
CA GLU A 72 10.40 -4.14 1.04
C GLU A 72 9.98 -4.49 -0.39
N ASP A 73 10.87 -4.26 -1.35
CA ASP A 73 10.75 -4.80 -2.71
C ASP A 73 11.39 -6.18 -2.75
N THR A 74 10.57 -7.21 -2.99
CA THR A 74 11.02 -8.60 -3.03
C THR A 74 11.49 -9.04 -4.42
N GLY A 75 11.50 -8.13 -5.40
CA GLY A 75 11.69 -8.42 -6.82
C GLY A 75 10.43 -8.94 -7.53
N GLU A 76 9.45 -9.42 -6.78
CA GLU A 76 8.16 -9.91 -7.32
C GLU A 76 6.99 -9.00 -6.91
N THR A 77 7.05 -8.43 -5.71
CA THR A 77 6.02 -7.55 -5.16
C THR A 77 6.60 -6.61 -4.09
N LEU A 78 5.75 -5.78 -3.50
CA LEU A 78 6.05 -4.97 -2.33
C LEU A 78 5.37 -5.55 -1.08
N LYS A 79 6.12 -5.67 0.01
CA LYS A 79 5.63 -6.16 1.31
C LYS A 79 5.81 -5.11 2.39
N VAL A 80 4.86 -5.05 3.33
CA VAL A 80 4.97 -4.19 4.51
C VAL A 80 6.01 -4.79 5.46
N VAL A 81 6.99 -3.99 5.87
CA VAL A 81 7.99 -4.36 6.88
C VAL A 81 7.49 -3.95 8.26
N ARG A 82 7.13 -2.68 8.42
CA ARG A 82 6.65 -2.10 9.68
C ARG A 82 5.97 -0.75 9.44
N GLU A 83 5.20 -0.33 10.43
CA GLU A 83 4.73 1.05 10.50
C GLU A 83 5.84 1.99 11.01
N PHE A 84 6.03 3.12 10.35
CA PHE A 84 6.91 4.18 10.78
C PHE A 84 6.17 5.12 11.74
N LYS A 85 6.64 5.19 12.99
CA LYS A 85 6.02 6.02 14.05
C LYS A 85 6.70 7.37 14.29
N GLY A 86 7.69 7.73 13.47
CA GLY A 86 8.60 8.83 13.80
C GLY A 86 9.54 8.47 14.95
N SER A 87 10.65 9.20 15.04
CA SER A 87 11.58 9.15 16.18
C SER A 87 11.29 10.25 17.17
#